data_AF-A0A813G9U9-F1
#
_entry.id   AF-A0A813G9U9-F1
#
_cell.length_a   1.000
_cell.length_b   1.000
_cell.length_c   1.000
_cell.angle_alpha   90.00
_cell.angle_beta   90.00
_cell.angle_gamma   90.00
#
_symmetry.space_group_name_H-M   'P 1'
#
loop_
_entity.id
_entity.type
_entity.pdbx_description
1 polymer ?
#
loop_
_entity_poly.entity_id
_entity_poly.type
_entity_poly.pdbx_seq_one_letter_code
_entity_poly.pdbx_strand_id
1 'polypeptide(L)'
;VDRLAWLLDPSVNISRLLSATGASSYSSSTRAGPQLPVWPTSPSAPATLPASSVATNDAANGLCDGRSYHCFISHNWGKDSQGRDNHLRVLQIARALQKHGVEVFVDDWEAHRYDSVDEAIVDGMRRSSVALVFITRAYIDKIEESTIEDDCVAQFNLAKRAPGIIPVIMEPELMQPSRWGWNRVYAHLSGKKLVDLSRGEVSGLPGILWN
;
A
#
# COMPACT_ATOMS: atom_id res chain seq x y z
N VAL A 1 -2.18 3.49 -12.99
CA VAL A 1 -2.97 2.23 -13.08
C VAL A 1 -2.08 1.05 -13.45
N ASP A 2 -1.14 1.22 -14.38
CA ASP A 2 -0.25 0.14 -14.85
C ASP A 2 0.55 -0.58 -13.75
N ARG A 3 1.03 0.15 -12.72
CA ARG A 3 1.73 -0.46 -11.56
C ARG A 3 0.83 -1.32 -10.65
N LEU A 4 -0.49 -1.23 -10.81
CA LEU A 4 -1.48 -2.05 -10.11
C LEU A 4 -2.14 -3.07 -11.03
N ALA A 5 -1.76 -3.12 -12.32
CA ALA A 5 -2.39 -4.00 -13.30
C ALA A 5 -2.26 -5.48 -12.90
N TRP A 6 -1.16 -5.85 -12.23
CA TRP A 6 -0.95 -7.19 -11.70
C TRP A 6 -1.96 -7.60 -10.62
N LEU A 7 -2.49 -6.67 -9.82
CA LEU A 7 -3.58 -6.97 -8.87
C LEU A 7 -4.85 -7.38 -9.60
N LEU A 8 -5.02 -6.90 -10.83
CA LEU A 8 -6.17 -7.18 -11.67
C LEU A 8 -5.97 -8.41 -12.54
N ASP A 9 -4.82 -9.08 -12.54
CA ASP A 9 -4.59 -10.27 -13.35
C ASP A 9 -5.09 -11.54 -12.62
N PRO A 10 -6.12 -12.24 -13.14
CA PRO A 10 -6.67 -13.44 -12.51
C PRO A 10 -5.71 -14.63 -12.48
N SER A 11 -4.61 -14.60 -13.25
CA SER A 11 -3.56 -15.63 -13.22
C SER A 11 -2.57 -15.45 -12.05
N VAL A 12 -2.57 -14.27 -11.42
CA VAL A 12 -1.70 -13.95 -10.30
C VAL A 12 -2.28 -14.56 -9.03
N ASN A 13 -1.91 -15.81 -8.77
CA ASN A 13 -2.12 -16.43 -7.47
C ASN A 13 -1.01 -15.96 -6.53
N ILE A 14 -1.35 -15.06 -5.60
CA ILE A 14 -0.38 -14.50 -4.65
C ILE A 14 0.29 -15.60 -3.82
N SER A 15 -0.37 -16.73 -3.56
CA SER A 15 0.27 -17.88 -2.86
C SER A 15 1.32 -18.62 -3.70
N ARG A 16 1.29 -18.53 -5.05
CA ARG A 16 2.33 -19.06 -5.95
C ARG A 16 3.53 -18.12 -6.13
N LEU A 17 3.37 -16.83 -5.87
CA LEU A 17 4.50 -15.90 -5.75
C LEU A 17 5.34 -16.15 -4.49
N LEU A 18 4.87 -16.99 -3.56
CA LEU A 18 5.49 -17.23 -2.25
C LEU A 18 6.23 -18.58 -2.13
N SER A 19 6.22 -19.44 -3.17
CA SER A 19 6.70 -20.83 -3.07
C SER A 19 7.94 -21.18 -3.91
N ALA A 20 8.54 -20.24 -4.64
CA ALA A 20 9.75 -20.48 -5.42
C ALA A 20 10.99 -19.95 -4.70
N THR A 21 11.58 -20.75 -3.80
CA THR A 21 13.04 -21.05 -3.77
C THR A 21 13.37 -21.95 -2.59
N GLY A 22 13.87 -23.15 -2.90
CA GLY A 22 14.49 -24.06 -1.94
C GLY A 22 15.91 -24.42 -2.35
N ALA A 23 16.79 -24.38 -1.33
CA ALA A 23 18.03 -25.13 -1.13
C ALA A 23 19.39 -24.64 -1.70
N SER A 24 20.34 -24.69 -0.75
CA SER A 24 21.82 -24.83 -0.81
C SER A 24 22.69 -23.60 -1.05
N SER A 25 23.88 -23.46 -0.45
CA SER A 25 24.50 -23.84 0.83
C SER A 25 25.91 -23.19 0.85
N TYR A 26 26.36 -22.76 2.03
CA TYR A 26 27.74 -22.45 2.48
C TYR A 26 28.89 -22.20 1.45
N SER A 27 29.61 -21.08 1.62
CA SER A 27 31.01 -21.12 2.10
C SER A 27 31.51 -19.75 2.58
N SER A 28 32.30 -19.79 3.64
CA SER A 28 32.95 -18.66 4.32
C SER A 28 34.42 -18.58 3.91
N SER A 29 34.98 -17.36 3.82
CA SER A 29 36.42 -17.17 3.93
C SER A 29 36.80 -15.76 4.41
N THR A 30 37.84 -15.72 5.22
CA THR A 30 38.34 -14.67 6.12
C THR A 30 39.52 -13.90 5.52
N ARG A 31 39.80 -12.69 6.06
CA ARG A 31 41.05 -12.29 6.77
C ARG A 31 41.70 -10.93 6.40
N ALA A 32 41.90 -10.11 7.46
CA ALA A 32 43.00 -9.18 7.84
C ALA A 32 43.50 -8.00 6.96
N GLY A 33 43.67 -6.82 7.61
CA GLY A 33 44.52 -5.67 7.20
C GLY A 33 46.03 -5.90 7.48
N PRO A 34 46.92 -4.88 7.70
CA PRO A 34 46.69 -3.45 8.03
C PRO A 34 47.68 -2.38 7.44
N GLN A 35 47.48 -1.10 7.82
CA GLN A 35 48.45 0.00 8.12
C GLN A 35 48.37 1.36 7.34
N LEU A 36 48.55 2.44 8.14
CA LEU A 36 48.57 3.90 7.88
C LEU A 36 50.00 4.43 7.60
N PRO A 37 50.21 5.74 7.26
CA PRO A 37 50.59 6.72 8.31
C PRO A 37 50.16 8.22 8.13
N VAL A 38 49.92 8.87 9.29
CA VAL A 38 50.05 10.27 9.82
C VAL A 38 49.98 11.61 9.02
N TRP A 39 49.41 12.62 9.72
CA TRP A 39 49.09 14.04 9.41
C TRP A 39 50.27 15.05 9.46
N PRO A 40 50.09 16.37 9.13
CA PRO A 40 49.64 17.34 10.16
C PRO A 40 48.75 18.56 9.72
N THR A 41 47.93 19.00 10.69
CA THR A 41 47.49 20.38 11.10
C THR A 41 46.61 21.32 10.24
N SER A 42 45.49 21.74 10.86
CA SER A 42 44.50 22.81 10.55
C SER A 42 45.03 24.25 10.70
N PRO A 43 44.21 25.34 10.70
CA PRO A 43 42.81 25.54 10.25
C PRO A 43 42.60 26.81 9.37
N SER A 44 41.45 26.94 8.70
CA SER A 44 40.64 28.18 8.54
C SER A 44 39.53 28.01 7.49
N ALA A 45 38.30 28.36 7.85
CA ALA A 45 37.18 28.63 6.93
C ALA A 45 36.89 30.16 6.97
N PRO A 46 35.97 30.74 6.18
CA PRO A 46 35.20 30.21 5.05
C PRO A 46 35.31 31.10 3.79
N ALA A 47 35.12 30.54 2.59
CA ALA A 47 34.86 31.34 1.39
C ALA A 47 33.93 30.61 0.42
N THR A 48 32.86 31.32 0.09
CA THR A 48 31.82 31.12 -0.92
C THR A 48 32.30 30.42 -2.20
N LEU A 49 31.55 29.41 -2.65
CA LEU A 49 31.62 28.89 -4.02
C LEU A 49 30.24 28.96 -4.69
N PRO A 50 30.17 29.36 -5.98
CA PRO A 50 28.94 29.42 -6.74
C PRO A 50 28.55 28.05 -7.31
N ALA A 51 27.31 27.99 -7.78
CA ALA A 51 26.61 26.86 -8.37
C ALA A 51 27.47 25.94 -9.26
N SER A 52 27.35 24.64 -9.04
CA SER A 52 27.56 23.62 -10.05
C SER A 52 26.39 22.64 -10.00
N SER A 53 25.59 22.74 -11.06
CA SER A 53 24.48 21.87 -11.40
C SER A 53 24.92 20.40 -11.42
N VAL A 54 24.44 19.63 -10.44
CA VAL A 54 24.19 18.21 -10.64
C VAL A 54 22.68 18.10 -10.76
N ALA A 55 22.18 18.17 -11.99
CA ALA A 55 20.87 17.67 -12.31
C ALA A 55 20.94 16.16 -12.05
N THR A 56 20.56 15.74 -10.85
CA THR A 56 20.22 14.35 -10.60
C THR A 56 19.02 14.04 -11.49
N ASN A 57 19.18 13.03 -12.34
CA ASN A 57 18.13 12.51 -13.18
C ASN A 57 17.02 11.92 -12.29
N ASP A 58 16.10 12.76 -11.80
CA ASP A 58 14.88 12.36 -11.09
C ASP A 58 13.78 11.85 -12.04
N ALA A 59 14.13 11.57 -13.30
CA ALA A 59 13.19 11.20 -14.37
C ALA A 59 12.79 9.71 -14.37
N ALA A 60 12.75 9.03 -13.22
CA ALA A 60 12.38 7.62 -13.15
C ALA A 60 11.18 7.28 -12.25
N ASN A 61 10.61 8.21 -11.47
CA ASN A 61 9.65 7.79 -10.43
C ASN A 61 8.46 8.71 -10.10
N GLY A 62 8.20 9.76 -10.88
CA GLY A 62 7.08 10.68 -10.60
C GLY A 62 5.78 10.27 -11.29
N LEU A 63 4.70 10.12 -10.52
CA LEU A 63 3.31 10.17 -11.02
C LEU A 63 3.11 11.50 -11.77
N CYS A 64 2.86 11.42 -13.08
CA CYS A 64 2.99 12.52 -14.03
C CYS A 64 1.80 13.50 -14.09
N ASP A 65 0.90 13.46 -13.11
CA ASP A 65 -0.39 14.18 -13.11
C ASP A 65 -0.66 14.98 -11.81
N GLY A 66 0.38 15.21 -11.00
CA GLY A 66 0.26 15.89 -9.70
C GLY A 66 -0.28 15.01 -8.57
N ARG A 67 -0.58 13.73 -8.84
CA ARG A 67 -0.87 12.74 -7.80
C ARG A 67 0.42 12.30 -7.14
N SER A 68 0.40 12.07 -5.83
CA SER A 68 1.57 11.59 -5.08
C SER A 68 1.44 10.12 -4.69
N TYR A 69 0.23 9.56 -4.77
CA TYR A 69 -0.03 8.18 -4.41
C TYR A 69 -0.62 7.42 -5.61
N HIS A 70 -0.18 6.18 -5.78
CA HIS A 70 -0.78 5.28 -6.75
C HIS A 70 -2.16 4.84 -6.26
N CYS A 71 -2.30 4.56 -4.97
CA CYS A 71 -3.59 4.20 -4.40
C CYS A 71 -3.86 4.77 -3.01
N PHE A 72 -5.14 5.05 -2.77
CA PHE A 72 -5.75 5.29 -1.49
C PHE A 72 -6.28 3.97 -0.91
N ILE A 73 -6.08 3.73 0.39
CA ILE A 73 -6.60 2.54 1.08
C ILE A 73 -7.84 2.90 1.89
N SER A 74 -8.94 2.20 1.65
CA SER A 74 -10.11 2.21 2.53
C SER A 74 -10.34 0.83 3.14
N HIS A 75 -10.39 0.78 4.47
CA HIS A 75 -10.58 -0.46 5.22
C HIS A 75 -11.24 -0.18 6.56
N ASN A 76 -11.84 -1.22 7.17
CA ASN A 76 -12.32 -1.12 8.53
C ASN A 76 -11.26 -1.62 9.52
N TRP A 77 -11.28 -1.03 10.71
CA TRP A 77 -10.60 -1.57 11.88
C TRP A 77 -11.50 -2.60 12.55
N GLY A 78 -10.98 -3.80 12.76
CA GLY A 78 -11.73 -4.89 13.38
C GLY A 78 -11.35 -6.26 12.84
N LYS A 79 -12.10 -7.27 13.29
CA LYS A 79 -11.94 -8.65 12.82
C LYS A 79 -12.88 -8.94 11.68
N ASP A 80 -12.42 -9.79 10.76
CA ASP A 80 -13.27 -10.38 9.74
C ASP A 80 -14.08 -11.57 10.29
N SER A 81 -14.94 -12.16 9.45
CA SER A 81 -15.80 -13.30 9.79
C SER A 81 -15.03 -14.55 10.28
N GLN A 82 -13.74 -14.66 9.98
CA GLN A 82 -12.85 -15.75 10.40
C GLN A 82 -12.04 -15.39 11.64
N GLY A 83 -12.30 -14.23 12.26
CA GLY A 83 -11.61 -13.76 13.47
C GLY A 83 -10.22 -13.20 13.21
N ARG A 84 -9.83 -12.97 11.94
CA ARG A 84 -8.52 -12.39 11.58
C ARG A 84 -8.58 -10.87 11.69
N ASP A 85 -7.50 -10.25 12.15
CA ASP A 85 -7.39 -8.80 12.25
C ASP A 85 -7.27 -8.17 10.85
N ASN A 86 -8.32 -7.49 10.39
CA ASN A 86 -8.35 -6.89 9.07
C ASN A 86 -7.38 -5.72 8.96
N HIS A 87 -7.31 -4.88 9.98
CA HIS A 87 -6.44 -3.71 9.99
C HIS A 87 -4.97 -4.12 9.83
N LEU A 88 -4.52 -5.08 10.64
CA LEU A 88 -3.16 -5.61 10.55
C LEU A 88 -2.86 -6.21 9.18
N ARG A 89 -3.81 -6.99 8.62
CA ARG A 89 -3.66 -7.57 7.28
C ARG A 89 -3.53 -6.50 6.20
N VAL A 90 -4.36 -5.46 6.25
CA VAL A 90 -4.31 -4.34 5.30
C VAL A 90 -2.97 -3.61 5.38
N LEU A 91 -2.45 -3.34 6.58
CA LEU A 91 -1.13 -2.72 6.73
C LEU A 91 0.00 -3.60 6.17
N GLN A 92 -0.09 -4.92 6.33
CA GLN A 92 0.88 -5.85 5.74
C GLN A 92 0.82 -5.83 4.20
N ILE A 93 -0.39 -5.79 3.62
CA ILE A 93 -0.59 -5.67 2.17
C ILE A 93 -0.07 -4.32 1.67
N ALA A 94 -0.37 -3.22 2.34
CA ALA A 94 0.11 -1.89 1.99
C ALA A 94 1.65 -1.81 2.01
N ARG A 95 2.31 -2.43 3.01
CA ARG A 95 3.78 -2.55 3.03
C ARG A 95 4.31 -3.38 1.87
N ALA A 96 3.61 -4.47 1.52
CA ALA A 96 3.99 -5.28 0.36
C ALA A 96 3.88 -4.47 -0.93
N LEU A 97 2.82 -3.67 -1.10
CA LEU A 97 2.67 -2.74 -2.23
C LEU A 97 3.83 -1.74 -2.31
N GLN A 98 4.17 -1.08 -1.20
CA GLN A 98 5.30 -0.15 -1.14
C GLN A 98 6.62 -0.80 -1.52
N LYS A 99 6.89 -2.03 -1.04
CA LYS A 99 8.08 -2.79 -1.42
C LYS A 99 8.18 -3.05 -2.93
N HIS A 100 7.05 -3.01 -3.65
CA HIS A 100 6.98 -3.17 -5.11
C HIS A 100 6.84 -1.82 -5.85
N GLY A 101 7.25 -0.71 -5.22
CA GLY A 101 7.28 0.61 -5.86
C GLY A 101 5.89 1.24 -6.07
N VAL A 102 4.90 0.79 -5.29
CA VAL A 102 3.57 1.40 -5.23
C VAL A 102 3.50 2.34 -4.03
N GLU A 103 3.50 3.64 -4.30
CA GLU A 103 3.14 4.66 -3.30
C GLU A 103 1.68 4.50 -2.86
N VAL A 104 1.48 4.24 -1.56
CA VAL A 104 0.17 3.97 -0.94
C VAL A 104 -0.13 5.06 0.09
N PHE A 105 -1.33 5.62 0.06
CA PHE A 105 -1.85 6.43 1.15
C PHE A 105 -2.60 5.54 2.15
N VAL A 106 -2.14 5.56 3.40
CA VAL A 106 -2.83 4.98 4.56
C VAL A 106 -2.92 6.07 5.62
N ASP A 107 -4.12 6.31 6.14
CA ASP A 107 -4.39 7.28 7.21
C ASP A 107 -3.51 7.04 8.45
N ASP A 108 -3.35 5.80 8.89
CA ASP A 108 -2.42 5.44 9.99
C ASP A 108 -0.99 5.96 9.83
N TRP A 109 -0.53 6.12 8.60
CA TRP A 109 0.86 6.51 8.30
C TRP A 109 0.99 7.99 7.99
N GLU A 110 -0.08 8.59 7.47
CA GLU A 110 -0.03 9.92 6.85
C GLU A 110 -0.80 10.97 7.65
N ALA A 111 -1.81 10.58 8.44
CA ALA A 111 -2.69 11.50 9.15
C ALA A 111 -1.95 12.40 10.16
N HIS A 112 -0.79 11.97 10.67
CA HIS A 112 0.05 12.77 11.56
C HIS A 112 0.60 14.07 10.94
N ARG A 113 0.44 14.25 9.62
CA ARG A 113 0.90 15.43 8.85
C ARG A 113 -0.19 16.48 8.67
N TYR A 114 -1.40 16.25 9.20
CA TYR A 114 -2.57 17.08 9.01
C TYR A 114 -3.18 17.47 10.36
N ASP A 115 -3.99 18.51 10.37
CA ASP A 115 -4.63 19.01 11.60
C ASP A 115 -5.84 18.15 12.01
N SER A 116 -6.39 17.37 11.06
CA SER A 116 -7.48 16.43 11.30
C SER A 116 -7.40 15.20 10.39
N VAL A 117 -8.02 14.11 10.82
CA VAL A 117 -8.15 12.87 10.02
C VAL A 117 -8.98 13.13 8.75
N ASP A 118 -10.04 13.93 8.84
CA ASP A 118 -10.86 14.33 7.68
C ASP A 118 -10.01 15.02 6.60
N GLU A 119 -9.16 15.97 7.00
CA GLU A 119 -8.26 16.67 6.08
C GLU A 119 -7.28 15.67 5.42
N ALA A 120 -6.72 14.76 6.20
CA ALA A 120 -5.82 13.72 5.69
C ALA A 120 -6.51 12.83 4.66
N ILE A 121 -7.73 12.35 4.94
CA ILE A 121 -8.50 11.48 4.04
C ILE A 121 -8.82 12.23 2.74
N VAL A 122 -9.26 13.49 2.82
CA VAL A 122 -9.59 14.31 1.65
C VAL A 122 -8.35 14.54 0.77
N ASP A 123 -7.21 14.95 1.36
CA ASP A 123 -5.99 15.18 0.59
C ASP A 123 -5.40 13.88 0.02
N GLY A 124 -5.37 12.82 0.83
CA GLY A 124 -4.92 11.50 0.42
C GLY A 124 -5.69 10.97 -0.77
N MET A 125 -7.02 11.11 -0.75
CA MET A 125 -7.87 10.76 -1.88
C MET A 125 -7.59 11.62 -3.11
N ARG A 126 -7.50 12.95 -2.93
CA ARG A 126 -7.22 13.90 -4.03
C ARG A 126 -5.91 13.58 -4.76
N ARG A 127 -4.89 13.18 -4.00
CA ARG A 127 -3.55 12.86 -4.50
C ARG A 127 -3.38 11.40 -4.89
N SER A 128 -4.45 10.59 -4.84
CA SER A 128 -4.43 9.18 -5.23
C SER A 128 -4.98 8.97 -6.63
N SER A 129 -4.41 7.99 -7.34
CA SER A 129 -4.87 7.64 -8.70
C SER A 129 -6.08 6.72 -8.68
N VAL A 130 -6.10 5.77 -7.74
CA VAL A 130 -7.22 4.84 -7.53
C VAL A 130 -7.51 4.67 -6.03
N ALA A 131 -8.69 4.16 -5.70
CA ALA A 131 -9.01 3.70 -4.35
C ALA A 131 -9.06 2.16 -4.32
N LEU A 132 -8.32 1.55 -3.40
CA LEU A 132 -8.47 0.14 -3.03
C LEU A 132 -9.42 0.07 -1.83
N VAL A 133 -10.50 -0.68 -1.97
CA VAL A 133 -11.51 -0.84 -0.92
C VAL A 133 -11.47 -2.27 -0.41
N PHE A 134 -11.03 -2.47 0.82
CA PHE A 134 -10.86 -3.79 1.43
C PHE A 134 -12.18 -4.25 2.06
N ILE A 135 -12.80 -5.23 1.41
CA ILE A 135 -14.14 -5.71 1.72
C ILE A 135 -14.08 -6.89 2.68
N THR A 136 -14.59 -6.65 3.88
CA THR A 136 -14.97 -7.64 4.90
C THR A 136 -16.47 -7.52 5.17
N ARG A 137 -17.05 -8.50 5.89
CA ARG A 137 -18.43 -8.40 6.37
C ARG A 137 -18.58 -7.19 7.28
N ALA A 138 -17.65 -7.05 8.22
CA ALA A 138 -17.61 -5.93 9.15
C ALA A 138 -17.43 -4.57 8.45
N TYR A 139 -16.75 -4.50 7.30
CA TYR A 139 -16.70 -3.28 6.49
C TYR A 139 -18.07 -2.96 5.90
N ILE A 140 -18.74 -3.94 5.30
CA ILE A 140 -20.08 -3.76 4.72
C ILE A 140 -21.07 -3.28 5.80
N ASP A 141 -21.08 -3.95 6.95
CA ASP A 141 -21.98 -3.64 8.06
C ASP A 141 -21.68 -2.23 8.61
N LYS A 142 -20.40 -1.89 8.82
CA LYS A 142 -19.98 -0.55 9.24
C LYS A 142 -20.43 0.52 8.25
N ILE A 143 -20.30 0.28 6.94
CA ILE A 143 -20.77 1.21 5.91
C ILE A 143 -22.29 1.35 5.94
N GLU A 144 -23.07 0.35 6.35
CA GLU A 144 -24.53 0.46 6.40
C GLU A 144 -25.04 1.12 7.69
N GLU A 145 -24.43 0.76 8.82
CA GLU A 145 -24.92 1.11 10.15
C GLU A 145 -24.39 2.45 10.68
N SER A 146 -23.25 2.94 10.15
CA SER A 146 -22.58 4.14 10.68
C SER A 146 -23.00 5.43 9.97
N THR A 147 -22.67 6.54 10.62
CA THR A 147 -22.93 7.89 10.14
C THR A 147 -21.74 8.44 9.34
N ILE A 148 -21.86 9.65 8.81
CA ILE A 148 -20.83 10.25 7.95
C ILE A 148 -19.56 10.63 8.71
N GLU A 149 -19.66 10.77 10.03
CA GLU A 149 -18.54 11.05 10.95
C GLU A 149 -17.65 9.83 11.21
N ASP A 150 -18.05 8.63 10.76
CA ASP A 150 -17.16 7.46 10.79
C ASP A 150 -16.17 7.52 9.63
N ASP A 151 -14.87 7.42 9.95
CA ASP A 151 -13.79 7.50 8.97
C ASP A 151 -13.97 6.50 7.82
N CYS A 152 -14.44 5.26 8.08
CA CYS A 152 -14.64 4.28 7.01
C CYS A 152 -15.74 4.73 6.04
N VAL A 153 -16.80 5.34 6.56
CA VAL A 153 -17.89 5.90 5.74
C VAL A 153 -17.40 7.10 4.92
N ALA A 154 -16.61 7.99 5.52
CA ALA A 154 -16.00 9.12 4.83
C ALA A 154 -15.06 8.65 3.70
N GLN A 155 -14.17 7.70 4.00
CA GLN A 155 -13.27 7.06 3.04
C GLN A 155 -14.05 6.41 1.89
N PHE A 156 -15.08 5.61 2.18
CA PHE A 156 -15.90 4.98 1.15
C PHE A 156 -16.62 6.01 0.27
N ASN A 157 -17.15 7.08 0.88
CA ASN A 157 -17.82 8.15 0.17
C ASN A 157 -16.90 8.87 -0.81
N LEU A 158 -15.66 9.10 -0.41
CA LEU A 158 -14.62 9.69 -1.24
C LEU A 158 -14.09 8.72 -2.29
N ALA A 159 -13.90 7.44 -1.95
CA ALA A 159 -13.46 6.39 -2.86
C ALA A 159 -14.36 6.27 -4.11
N LYS A 160 -15.69 6.47 -3.95
CA LYS A 160 -16.64 6.50 -5.08
C LYS A 160 -16.37 7.59 -6.10
N ARG A 161 -15.63 8.64 -5.72
CA ARG A 161 -15.23 9.75 -6.59
C ARG A 161 -13.84 9.55 -7.19
N ALA A 162 -13.17 8.42 -6.91
CA ALA A 162 -11.89 8.08 -7.52
C ALA A 162 -11.99 7.97 -9.04
N PRO A 163 -10.93 8.28 -9.79
CA PRO A 163 -10.82 7.91 -11.19
C PRO A 163 -10.97 6.40 -11.41
N GLY A 164 -10.54 5.58 -10.44
CA GLY A 164 -10.74 4.14 -10.42
C GLY A 164 -10.93 3.62 -8.99
N ILE A 165 -11.82 2.65 -8.84
CA ILE A 165 -12.09 1.97 -7.56
C ILE A 165 -11.95 0.47 -7.76
N ILE A 166 -11.18 -0.17 -6.89
CA ILE A 166 -10.84 -1.59 -6.97
C ILE A 166 -11.27 -2.26 -5.66
N PRO A 167 -12.33 -3.08 -5.68
CA PRO A 167 -12.69 -3.91 -4.54
C PRO A 167 -11.66 -5.00 -4.30
N VAL A 168 -11.17 -5.10 -3.07
CA VAL A 168 -10.23 -6.12 -2.61
C VAL A 168 -10.94 -7.01 -1.60
N ILE A 169 -11.18 -8.26 -1.96
CA ILE A 169 -11.98 -9.19 -1.17
C ILE A 169 -11.10 -9.86 -0.12
N MET A 170 -11.47 -9.69 1.14
CA MET A 170 -10.70 -10.20 2.28
C MET A 170 -11.29 -11.48 2.89
N GLU A 171 -12.50 -11.87 2.48
CA GLU A 171 -13.27 -13.02 2.98
C GLU A 171 -13.79 -13.88 1.82
N PRO A 172 -13.58 -15.23 1.81
CA PRO A 172 -13.89 -16.06 0.65
C PRO A 172 -15.37 -16.07 0.29
N GLU A 173 -16.25 -15.95 1.30
CA GLU A 173 -17.69 -15.84 1.12
C GLU A 173 -18.11 -14.55 0.41
N LEU A 174 -17.27 -13.52 0.41
CA LEU A 174 -17.52 -12.24 -0.26
C LEU A 174 -16.98 -12.21 -1.69
N MET A 175 -16.41 -13.30 -2.20
CA MET A 175 -16.05 -13.38 -3.63
C MET A 175 -17.27 -13.37 -4.55
N GLN A 176 -18.45 -13.66 -4.02
CA GLN A 176 -19.72 -13.56 -4.74
C GLN A 176 -20.48 -12.32 -4.25
N PRO A 177 -20.57 -11.23 -5.05
CA PRO A 177 -21.26 -10.01 -4.62
C PRO A 177 -22.70 -10.20 -4.20
N SER A 178 -23.40 -11.22 -4.73
CA SER A 178 -24.76 -11.58 -4.29
C SER A 178 -24.85 -11.92 -2.80
N ARG A 179 -23.73 -12.28 -2.16
CA ARG A 179 -23.65 -12.56 -0.72
C ARG A 179 -23.41 -11.32 0.13
N TRP A 180 -23.18 -10.15 -0.48
CA TRP A 180 -22.95 -8.91 0.27
C TRP A 180 -24.25 -8.36 0.84
N GLY A 181 -25.38 -8.64 0.18
CA GLY A 181 -26.69 -8.05 0.48
C GLY A 181 -26.96 -6.78 -0.35
N TRP A 182 -28.22 -6.37 -0.43
CA TRP A 182 -28.62 -5.14 -1.13
C TRP A 182 -28.33 -3.91 -0.26
N ASN A 183 -27.10 -3.42 -0.32
CA ASN A 183 -26.61 -2.28 0.47
C ASN A 183 -25.78 -1.30 -0.37
N ARG A 184 -25.29 -0.23 0.27
CA ARG A 184 -24.48 0.81 -0.37
C ARG A 184 -23.20 0.26 -1.02
N VAL A 185 -22.54 -0.71 -0.38
CA VAL A 185 -21.31 -1.33 -0.93
C VAL A 185 -21.64 -2.13 -2.20
N TYR A 186 -22.67 -2.98 -2.14
CA TYR A 186 -23.14 -3.76 -3.30
C TYR A 186 -23.54 -2.86 -4.47
N ALA A 187 -24.33 -1.82 -4.22
CA ALA A 187 -24.80 -0.91 -5.28
C ALA A 187 -23.67 -0.26 -6.06
N HIS A 188 -22.53 0.04 -5.43
CA HIS A 188 -21.41 0.71 -6.07
C HIS A 188 -20.32 -0.25 -6.60
N LEU A 189 -20.09 -1.37 -5.92
CA LEU A 189 -18.90 -2.21 -6.14
C LEU A 189 -19.19 -3.58 -6.77
N SER A 190 -20.44 -4.07 -6.75
CA SER A 190 -20.76 -5.44 -7.21
C SER A 190 -20.47 -5.71 -8.69
N GLY A 191 -20.53 -4.68 -9.54
CA GLY A 191 -20.20 -4.77 -10.97
C GLY A 191 -18.75 -4.48 -11.31
N LYS A 192 -17.86 -4.30 -10.32
CA LYS A 192 -16.44 -3.99 -10.54
C LYS A 192 -15.61 -5.26 -10.58
N LYS A 193 -14.42 -5.18 -11.21
CA LYS A 193 -13.44 -6.26 -11.19
C LYS A 193 -12.89 -6.42 -9.77
N LEU A 194 -13.07 -7.59 -9.19
CA LEU A 194 -12.66 -7.90 -7.83
C LEU A 194 -11.22 -8.43 -7.79
N VAL A 195 -10.49 -8.10 -6.73
CA VAL A 195 -9.18 -8.69 -6.40
C VAL A 195 -9.37 -9.66 -5.24
N ASP A 196 -8.94 -10.91 -5.38
CA ASP A 196 -9.10 -11.93 -4.34
C ASP A 196 -7.86 -11.99 -3.42
N LEU A 197 -7.98 -11.47 -2.20
CA LEU A 197 -7.01 -11.64 -1.11
C LEU A 197 -7.60 -12.45 0.06
N SER A 198 -8.66 -13.21 -0.21
CA SER A 198 -9.51 -13.75 0.83
C SER A 198 -8.91 -14.94 1.57
N ARG A 199 -8.02 -15.68 0.89
CA ARG A 199 -7.40 -16.93 1.37
C ARG A 199 -5.96 -16.78 1.86
N GLY A 200 -5.32 -15.62 1.65
CA GLY A 200 -3.90 -15.42 1.96
C GLY A 200 -3.63 -15.11 3.43
N GLU A 201 -2.71 -15.85 4.04
CA GLU A 201 -1.95 -15.41 5.20
C GLU A 201 -0.87 -14.42 4.75
N VAL A 202 -0.81 -13.23 5.35
CA VAL A 202 0.20 -12.22 5.00
C VAL A 202 1.53 -12.46 5.73
N SER A 203 1.59 -13.47 6.61
CA SER A 203 2.72 -13.85 7.47
C SER A 203 3.90 -14.50 6.73
N GLY A 204 3.75 -14.88 5.47
CA GLY A 204 4.76 -15.60 4.69
C GLY A 204 5.33 -14.79 3.51
N LEU A 205 5.75 -13.54 3.71
CA LEU A 205 6.37 -12.72 2.66
C LEU A 205 7.91 -12.87 2.69
N PRO A 206 8.51 -13.80 1.93
CA PRO A 206 9.97 -13.81 1.79
C PRO A 206 10.40 -12.52 1.10
N GLY A 207 11.31 -11.79 1.76
CA GLY A 207 12.13 -10.80 1.06
C GLY A 207 13.19 -11.56 0.27
N ILE A 208 13.15 -11.46 -1.05
CA ILE A 208 14.30 -11.43 -1.99
C ILE A 208 13.77 -11.58 -3.42
N LEU A 209 14.12 -10.58 -4.23
CA LEU A 209 14.51 -10.52 -5.66
C LEU A 209 14.30 -9.04 -5.99
N TRP A 210 15.35 -8.25 -6.25
CA TRP A 210 15.98 -8.07 -7.57
C TRP A 210 17.50 -7.84 -7.37
N ASN A 211 18.40 -8.57 -8.04
CA ASN A 211 19.00 -8.10 -9.30
C ASN A 211 18.06 -7.44 -10.28
#